data_AF-A0AB37NQZ7-F1
#
_entry.id   AF-A0AB37NQZ7-F1
#
_cell.length_a   1.000
_cell.length_b   1.000
_cell.length_c   1.000
_cell.angle_alpha   90.00
_cell.angle_beta   90.00
_cell.angle_gamma   90.00
#
_symmetry.space_group_name_H-M   'P 1'
#
loop_
_entity.id
_entity.type
_entity.pdbx_description
1 polymer ?
#
loop_
_entity_poly.entity_id
_entity_poly.type
_entity_poly.pdbx_seq_one_letter_code
_entity_poly.pdbx_strand_id
1 'polypeptide(L)'
;MKKIMKKDDYSKMPWVSAEDLYLLFEQALKDFKQSKLSKKEFFDILDELTMRQVDTYEILKEPLRGQLDNELYNLWNTENYDDVDIITSLLINLGLKNTYNKMKKSIEDTSEISPEILEEIQDAIEEVGDNIDDPYQDYMKKI
;
A
#
# COMPACT_ATOMS: atom_id res chain seq x y z
N MET A 1 -7.45 -26.62 7.85
CA MET A 1 -7.11 -25.46 6.98
C MET A 1 -7.32 -24.21 7.81
N LYS A 2 -6.33 -23.30 7.93
CA LYS A 2 -6.53 -22.00 8.58
C LYS A 2 -7.57 -21.21 7.76
N LYS A 3 -8.52 -20.55 8.43
CA LYS A 3 -9.55 -19.70 7.80
C LYS A 3 -8.85 -18.57 7.02
N ILE A 4 -9.23 -18.37 5.76
CA ILE A 4 -8.81 -17.18 4.99
C ILE A 4 -9.63 -16.01 5.54
N MET A 5 -8.95 -14.97 6.00
CA MET A 5 -9.62 -13.75 6.48
C MET A 5 -10.03 -12.87 5.30
N LYS A 6 -11.18 -12.20 5.43
CA LYS A 6 -11.71 -11.21 4.47
C LYS A 6 -11.79 -9.84 5.11
N LYS A 7 -12.03 -8.78 4.33
CA LYS A 7 -12.15 -7.38 4.81
C LYS A 7 -12.96 -7.26 6.11
N ASP A 8 -14.14 -7.88 6.16
CA ASP A 8 -15.04 -7.86 7.32
C ASP A 8 -14.46 -8.49 8.60
N ASP A 9 -13.50 -9.42 8.47
CA ASP A 9 -12.80 -9.98 9.63
C ASP A 9 -11.79 -8.97 10.19
N TYR A 10 -11.16 -8.16 9.34
CA TYR A 10 -10.21 -7.11 9.73
C TYR A 10 -10.93 -5.89 10.31
N SER A 11 -12.01 -5.43 9.69
CA SER A 11 -12.75 -4.25 10.12
C SER A 11 -13.33 -4.36 11.53
N LYS A 12 -13.61 -5.58 12.00
CA LYS A 12 -14.11 -5.89 13.36
C LYS A 12 -13.01 -6.19 14.37
N MET A 13 -11.75 -6.18 13.94
CA MET A 13 -10.62 -6.52 14.81
C MET A 13 -10.39 -5.40 15.83
N PRO A 14 -10.16 -5.73 17.12
CA PRO A 14 -9.73 -4.73 18.10
C PRO A 14 -8.34 -4.18 17.75
N TRP A 15 -7.85 -3.23 18.55
CA TRP A 15 -6.46 -2.78 18.44
C TRP A 15 -5.49 -3.98 18.49
N VAL A 16 -4.46 -3.91 17.66
CA VAL A 16 -3.43 -4.94 17.49
C VAL A 16 -2.05 -4.29 17.50
N SER A 17 -1.05 -5.03 17.97
CA SER A 17 0.34 -4.56 18.00
C SER A 17 0.95 -4.49 16.59
N ALA A 18 2.05 -3.74 16.43
CA ALA A 18 2.82 -3.72 15.19
C ALA A 18 3.36 -5.11 14.82
N GLU A 19 3.76 -5.93 15.81
CA GLU A 19 4.13 -7.33 15.60
C GLU A 19 2.98 -8.18 15.04
N ASP A 20 1.77 -8.01 15.57
CA ASP A 20 0.61 -8.75 15.08
C ASP A 20 0.20 -8.28 13.67
N LEU A 21 0.25 -6.97 13.41
CA LEU A 21 0.01 -6.41 12.07
C LEU A 21 0.98 -6.98 11.04
N TYR A 22 2.26 -7.10 11.38
CA TYR A 22 3.26 -7.74 10.52
C TYR A 22 2.80 -9.15 10.12
N LEU A 23 2.35 -9.98 11.07
CA LEU A 23 1.91 -11.34 10.79
C LEU A 23 0.63 -11.37 9.93
N LEU A 24 -0.25 -10.38 10.10
CA LEU A 24 -1.47 -10.26 9.30
C LEU A 24 -1.18 -9.85 7.85
N PHE A 25 -0.29 -8.88 7.64
CA PHE A 25 0.20 -8.52 6.31
C PHE A 25 0.89 -9.70 5.63
N GLU A 26 1.76 -10.42 6.36
CA GLU A 26 2.46 -11.60 5.83
C GLU A 26 1.45 -12.67 5.38
N GLN A 27 0.42 -12.92 6.18
CA GLN A 27 -0.61 -13.89 5.86
C GLN A 27 -1.45 -13.45 4.65
N ALA A 28 -1.82 -12.18 4.54
CA ALA A 28 -2.55 -11.64 3.40
C ALA A 28 -1.75 -11.78 2.09
N LEU A 29 -0.47 -11.38 2.12
CA LEU A 29 0.43 -11.52 0.97
C LEU A 29 0.60 -12.98 0.55
N LYS A 30 0.77 -13.87 1.53
CA LYS A 30 0.88 -15.32 1.28
C LYS A 30 -0.38 -15.89 0.65
N ASP A 31 -1.55 -15.52 1.15
CA ASP A 31 -2.81 -16.03 0.61
C ASP A 31 -3.09 -15.47 -0.79
N PHE A 32 -2.73 -14.22 -1.06
CA PHE A 32 -2.79 -13.65 -2.42
C PHE A 32 -1.87 -14.39 -3.39
N LYS A 33 -0.59 -14.59 -3.04
CA LYS A 33 0.38 -15.35 -3.86
C LYS A 33 -0.01 -16.80 -4.10
N GLN A 34 -0.86 -17.37 -3.24
CA GLN A 34 -1.43 -18.71 -3.39
C GLN A 34 -2.78 -18.71 -4.12
N SER A 35 -3.16 -17.60 -4.75
CA SER A 35 -4.42 -17.41 -5.47
C SER A 35 -5.67 -17.67 -4.61
N LYS A 36 -5.57 -17.51 -3.29
CA LYS A 36 -6.72 -17.66 -2.37
C LYS A 36 -7.51 -16.37 -2.19
N LEU A 37 -6.92 -15.26 -2.59
CA LEU A 37 -7.53 -13.94 -2.61
C LEU A 37 -7.54 -13.45 -4.06
N SER A 38 -8.63 -12.84 -4.47
CA SER A 38 -8.64 -11.99 -5.67
C SER A 38 -7.83 -10.71 -5.43
N LYS A 39 -7.46 -10.01 -6.50
CA LYS A 39 -6.77 -8.70 -6.40
C LYS A 39 -7.57 -7.71 -5.54
N LYS A 40 -8.88 -7.61 -5.78
CA LYS A 40 -9.76 -6.73 -4.99
C LYS A 40 -9.75 -7.09 -3.51
N GLU A 41 -9.89 -8.37 -3.17
CA GLU A 41 -9.88 -8.79 -1.77
C GLU A 41 -8.53 -8.56 -1.10
N PHE A 42 -7.44 -8.71 -1.85
CA PHE A 42 -6.10 -8.40 -1.35
C PHE A 42 -5.96 -6.92 -1.04
N PHE A 43 -6.37 -6.05 -1.95
CA PHE A 43 -6.36 -4.59 -1.75
C PHE A 43 -7.26 -4.15 -0.59
N ASP A 44 -8.49 -4.67 -0.52
CA ASP A 44 -9.42 -4.41 0.58
C ASP A 44 -8.81 -4.78 1.96
N ILE A 45 -8.00 -5.83 2.03
CA ILE A 45 -7.31 -6.25 3.26
C ILE A 45 -6.11 -5.36 3.55
N LEU A 46 -5.31 -5.02 2.53
CA LEU A 46 -4.15 -4.15 2.72
C LEU A 46 -4.55 -2.76 3.18
N ASP A 47 -5.65 -2.21 2.67
CA ASP A 47 -6.19 -0.91 3.08
C ASP A 47 -6.49 -0.88 4.60
N GLU A 48 -7.26 -1.86 5.07
CA GLU A 48 -7.59 -2.01 6.50
C GLU A 48 -6.34 -2.19 7.38
N LEU A 49 -5.37 -2.99 6.94
CA LEU A 49 -4.13 -3.22 7.69
C LEU A 49 -3.23 -1.99 7.69
N THR A 50 -3.21 -1.23 6.59
CA THR A 50 -2.39 -0.01 6.45
C THR A 50 -2.89 1.10 7.35
N MET A 51 -4.22 1.32 7.41
CA MET A 51 -4.80 2.24 8.38
C MET A 51 -4.36 1.94 9.81
N ARG A 52 -4.36 0.66 10.19
CA ARG A 52 -3.93 0.23 11.53
C ARG A 52 -2.42 0.34 11.73
N GLN A 53 -1.63 0.13 10.68
CA GLN A 53 -0.19 0.32 10.73
C GLN A 53 0.16 1.79 10.98
N VAL A 54 -0.53 2.72 10.33
CA VAL A 54 -0.34 4.15 10.53
C VAL A 54 -0.58 4.55 11.99
N ASP A 55 -1.60 3.98 12.64
CA ASP A 55 -1.90 4.23 14.06
C ASP A 55 -0.79 3.78 15.02
N THR A 56 0.13 2.91 14.58
CA THR A 56 1.28 2.50 15.39
C THR A 56 2.45 3.48 15.34
N TYR A 57 2.49 4.38 14.34
CA TYR A 57 3.66 5.22 14.02
C TYR A 57 4.96 4.42 13.78
N GLU A 58 4.86 3.11 13.58
CA GLU A 58 5.99 2.25 13.27
C GLU A 58 6.02 1.94 11.77
N ILE A 59 7.23 1.91 11.22
CA ILE A 59 7.46 1.48 9.84
C ILE A 59 7.33 -0.05 9.79
N LEU A 60 6.60 -0.56 8.80
CA LEU A 60 6.48 -2.00 8.58
C LEU A 60 7.87 -2.61 8.38
N LYS A 61 8.19 -3.63 9.18
CA LYS A 61 9.54 -4.20 9.25
C LYS A 61 9.89 -4.96 7.97
N GLU A 62 11.16 -4.96 7.63
CA GLU A 62 11.72 -5.86 6.61
C GLU A 62 11.76 -7.32 7.12
N PRO A 63 11.67 -8.33 6.24
CA PRO A 63 11.61 -8.26 4.77
C PRO A 63 10.21 -8.02 4.19
N LEU A 64 9.17 -7.90 5.03
CA LEU A 64 7.78 -7.87 4.56
C LEU A 64 7.44 -6.59 3.78
N ARG A 65 7.91 -5.43 4.25
CA ARG A 65 7.74 -4.16 3.52
C ARG A 65 8.30 -4.25 2.10
N GLY A 66 9.54 -4.72 1.92
CA GLY A 66 10.11 -4.92 0.59
C GLY A 66 9.37 -5.97 -0.26
N GLN A 67 8.77 -6.99 0.35
CA GLN A 67 7.96 -7.97 -0.38
C GLN A 67 6.62 -7.39 -0.87
N LEU A 68 5.96 -6.57 -0.05
CA LEU A 68 4.74 -5.86 -0.44
C LEU A 68 5.05 -4.82 -1.52
N ASP A 69 6.15 -4.08 -1.38
CA ASP A 69 6.61 -3.12 -2.39
C ASP A 69 6.79 -3.80 -3.76
N ASN A 70 7.49 -4.93 -3.81
CA ASN A 70 7.64 -5.67 -5.06
C ASN A 70 6.32 -6.23 -5.62
N GLU A 71 5.38 -6.63 -4.76
CA GLU A 71 4.08 -7.12 -5.20
C GLU A 71 3.25 -5.99 -5.82
N LEU A 72 3.16 -4.84 -5.15
CA LEU A 72 2.41 -3.68 -5.64
C LEU A 72 3.06 -3.05 -6.87
N TYR A 73 4.40 -3.05 -6.96
CA TYR A 73 5.14 -2.70 -8.18
C TYR A 73 4.66 -3.51 -9.40
N ASN A 74 4.40 -4.81 -9.23
CA ASN A 74 3.95 -5.70 -10.31
C ASN A 74 2.47 -5.51 -10.65
N LEU A 75 1.67 -5.04 -9.69
CA LEU A 75 0.24 -4.78 -9.87
C LEU A 75 -0.06 -3.37 -10.41
N TRP A 76 0.92 -2.47 -10.34
CA TRP A 76 0.80 -1.09 -10.81
C TRP A 76 0.41 -1.02 -12.30
N ASN A 77 -0.56 -0.16 -12.59
CA ASN A 77 -1.02 0.18 -13.93
C ASN A 77 -1.52 1.63 -13.97
N THR A 78 -1.83 2.14 -15.16
CA THR A 78 -2.40 3.49 -15.38
C THR A 78 -3.71 3.43 -16.16
N GLU A 79 -4.40 2.28 -16.12
CA GLU A 79 -5.60 1.99 -16.91
C GLU A 79 -6.86 1.96 -16.04
N ASN A 80 -6.72 1.71 -14.74
CA ASN A 80 -7.82 1.60 -13.79
C ASN A 80 -7.62 2.56 -12.63
N TYR A 81 -8.55 3.50 -12.45
CA TYR A 81 -8.47 4.51 -11.41
C TYR A 81 -8.47 3.89 -10.00
N ASP A 82 -9.37 2.94 -9.71
CA ASP A 82 -9.46 2.32 -8.38
C ASP A 82 -8.14 1.63 -7.97
N ASP A 83 -7.45 0.97 -8.92
CA ASP A 83 -6.14 0.38 -8.68
C ASP A 83 -5.06 1.46 -8.42
N VAL A 84 -5.10 2.57 -9.16
CA VAL A 84 -4.16 3.68 -9.00
C VAL A 84 -4.34 4.33 -7.63
N ASP A 85 -5.57 4.70 -7.27
CA ASP A 85 -5.94 5.31 -5.99
C ASP A 85 -5.47 4.45 -4.81
N ILE A 86 -5.84 3.17 -4.81
CA ILE A 86 -5.48 2.29 -3.70
C ILE A 86 -3.98 2.00 -3.62
N ILE A 87 -3.29 1.76 -4.75
CA ILE A 87 -1.84 1.50 -4.71
C ILE A 87 -1.08 2.77 -4.28
N THR A 88 -1.55 3.95 -4.69
CA THR A 88 -0.98 5.25 -4.29
C THR A 88 -1.15 5.46 -2.78
N SER A 89 -2.34 5.24 -2.23
CA SER A 89 -2.54 5.30 -0.77
C SER A 89 -1.63 4.31 -0.01
N LEU A 90 -1.53 3.07 -0.49
CA LEU A 90 -0.71 2.03 0.13
C LEU A 90 0.78 2.35 0.09
N LEU A 91 1.31 2.79 -1.06
CA LEU A 91 2.73 3.10 -1.20
C LEU A 91 3.13 4.28 -0.33
N ILE A 92 2.27 5.29 -0.19
CA ILE A 92 2.54 6.48 0.62
C ILE A 92 2.59 6.06 2.09
N ASN A 93 1.54 5.42 2.59
CA ASN A 93 1.42 5.12 4.02
C ASN A 93 2.41 4.03 4.50
N LEU A 94 2.85 3.13 3.63
CA LEU A 94 3.84 2.09 3.97
C LEU A 94 5.27 2.45 3.52
N GLY A 95 5.44 3.59 2.85
CA GLY A 95 6.70 4.04 2.29
C GLY A 95 7.32 3.07 1.28
N LEU A 96 6.60 2.71 0.21
CA LEU A 96 7.03 1.67 -0.74
C LEU A 96 7.79 2.30 -1.91
N LYS A 97 9.11 2.39 -1.76
CA LYS A 97 10.00 3.14 -2.64
C LYS A 97 10.01 2.66 -4.09
N ASN A 98 10.04 1.34 -4.32
CA ASN A 98 10.13 0.80 -5.68
C ASN A 98 8.84 1.08 -6.45
N THR A 99 7.70 0.88 -5.80
CA THR A 99 6.38 1.19 -6.35
C THR A 99 6.24 2.69 -6.61
N TYR A 100 6.68 3.55 -5.69
CA TYR A 100 6.68 5.00 -5.93
C TYR A 100 7.50 5.41 -7.15
N ASN A 101 8.71 4.85 -7.32
CA ASN A 101 9.54 5.12 -8.49
C ASN A 101 8.90 4.60 -9.79
N LYS A 102 8.20 3.46 -9.74
CA LYS A 102 7.42 2.93 -10.87
C LYS A 102 6.29 3.89 -11.28
N MET A 103 5.55 4.40 -10.30
CA MET A 103 4.49 5.38 -10.49
C MET A 103 5.02 6.67 -11.12
N LYS A 104 6.09 7.25 -10.58
CA LYS A 104 6.74 8.44 -11.19
C LYS A 104 7.13 8.21 -12.63
N LYS A 105 7.70 7.04 -12.92
CA LYS A 105 8.11 6.67 -14.27
C LYS A 105 6.94 6.48 -15.22
N SER A 106 5.77 6.04 -14.73
CA SER A 106 4.63 5.78 -15.62
C SER A 106 4.03 7.03 -16.24
N ILE A 107 4.29 8.22 -15.68
CA ILE A 107 3.81 9.48 -16.24
C ILE A 107 4.87 10.22 -17.08
N GLU A 108 5.99 9.56 -17.43
CA GLU A 108 6.96 10.12 -18.40
C GLU A 108 6.37 10.23 -19.81
N ASP A 109 5.43 9.35 -20.16
CA ASP A 109 4.59 9.42 -21.36
C ASP A 109 3.12 9.37 -20.94
N THR A 110 2.41 10.48 -21.09
CA THR A 110 1.03 10.64 -20.63
C THR A 110 0.00 10.47 -21.74
N SER A 111 0.41 10.07 -22.94
CA SER A 111 -0.46 10.05 -24.13
C SER A 111 -1.70 9.14 -24.00
N GLU A 112 -1.56 8.04 -23.25
CA GLU A 112 -2.60 7.03 -23.05
C GLU A 112 -3.19 7.04 -21.62
N ILE A 113 -2.85 8.03 -20.79
CA ILE A 113 -3.30 8.13 -19.40
C ILE A 113 -4.52 9.05 -19.33
N SER A 114 -5.58 8.62 -18.64
CA SER A 114 -6.73 9.49 -18.43
C SER A 114 -6.36 10.70 -17.56
N PRO A 115 -7.00 11.87 -17.76
CA PRO A 115 -6.71 13.05 -16.96
C PRO A 115 -6.85 12.82 -15.44
N GLU A 116 -7.86 12.05 -15.03
CA GLU A 116 -8.13 11.74 -13.61
C GLU A 116 -7.00 10.90 -12.97
N ILE A 117 -6.48 9.90 -13.69
CA ILE A 117 -5.35 9.09 -13.21
C ILE A 117 -4.06 9.92 -13.18
N LEU A 118 -3.87 10.78 -14.18
CA LEU A 118 -2.69 11.64 -14.24
C LEU A 118 -2.66 12.64 -13.08
N GLU A 119 -3.80 13.26 -12.76
CA GLU A 119 -3.97 14.19 -11.64
C GLU A 119 -3.65 13.50 -10.31
N GLU A 120 -4.26 12.33 -10.04
CA GLU A 120 -3.99 11.54 -8.83
C GLU A 120 -2.49 11.25 -8.64
N ILE A 121 -1.80 10.81 -9.70
CA ILE A 121 -0.37 10.52 -9.64
C ILE A 121 0.45 11.80 -9.41
N GLN A 122 0.09 12.92 -10.05
CA GLN A 122 0.80 14.19 -9.91
C GLN A 122 0.66 14.76 -8.49
N ASP A 123 -0.55 14.75 -7.95
CA ASP A 123 -0.84 15.19 -6.59
C ASP A 123 -0.07 14.36 -5.57
N ALA A 124 -0.05 13.03 -5.73
CA ALA A 124 0.73 12.15 -4.88
C ALA A 124 2.24 12.43 -4.94
N ILE A 125 2.79 12.76 -6.11
CA ILE A 125 4.21 13.11 -6.25
C ILE A 125 4.52 14.44 -5.55
N GLU A 126 3.64 15.43 -5.70
CA GLU A 126 3.79 16.73 -5.05
C GLU A 126 3.73 16.60 -3.52
N GLU A 127 2.81 15.80 -2.99
CA GLU A 127 2.66 15.57 -1.56
C GLU A 127 3.87 14.85 -0.95
N VAL A 128 4.33 13.77 -1.60
CA VAL A 128 5.41 12.92 -1.07
C VAL A 128 6.80 13.53 -1.26
N GLY A 129 7.03 14.15 -2.42
CA GLY A 129 8.36 14.58 -2.85
C GLY A 129 9.38 13.44 -2.87
N ASP A 130 10.54 13.64 -2.24
CA ASP A 130 11.65 12.69 -2.20
C ASP A 130 11.70 11.80 -0.95
N ASN A 131 10.73 11.95 -0.03
CA ASN A 131 10.81 11.40 1.32
C ASN A 131 9.93 10.16 1.57
N ILE A 132 9.61 9.40 0.51
CA ILE A 132 8.76 8.20 0.60
C ILE A 132 9.24 7.16 1.63
N ASP A 133 10.53 7.13 1.94
CA ASP A 133 11.11 6.11 2.82
C ASP A 133 10.70 6.28 4.29
N ASP A 134 10.28 7.48 4.70
CA ASP A 134 9.80 7.81 6.05
C ASP A 134 8.40 8.46 5.99
N PRO A 135 7.32 7.66 5.99
CA PRO A 135 5.95 8.17 5.92
C PRO A 135 5.53 8.99 7.15
N TYR A 136 6.29 8.95 8.24
CA TYR A 136 5.92 9.62 9.50
C TYR A 136 6.76 10.86 9.82
N GLN A 137 7.65 11.26 8.91
CA GLN A 137 8.57 12.38 9.08
C GLN A 137 7.90 13.67 9.59
N ASP A 138 6.67 13.97 9.16
CA ASP A 138 5.98 15.22 9.48
C ASP A 138 5.23 15.17 10.81
N TYR A 139 4.94 13.97 11.30
CA TYR A 139 4.44 13.76 12.66
C TYR A 139 5.57 13.91 13.68
N MET A 140 6.76 13.40 13.36
CA MET A 140 7.93 13.43 14.24
C MET A 140 8.58 14.82 14.36
N LYS A 141 8.40 15.71 13.37
CA LYS A 141 8.87 17.12 13.41
C LYS A 141 8.08 18.01 14.38
N LYS A 142 6.96 17.54 14.93
CA LYS A 142 6.06 18.33 15.80
C LYS A 142 6.22 18.05 17.30
N ILE A 143 7.27 17.32 17.70
CA ILE A 143 7.59 17.00 19.11
C ILE A 143 8.79 17.82 19.59
#